data_AF-A0A5A7UXD8-F1
#
_entry.id   AF-A0A5A7UXD8-F1
#
_cell.length_a   1.000
_cell.length_b   1.000
_cell.length_c   1.000
_cell.angle_alpha   90.00
_cell.angle_beta   90.00
_cell.angle_gamma   90.00
#
_symmetry.space_group_name_H-M   'P 1'
#
loop_
_entity.id
_entity.type
_entity.pdbx_description
1 polymer ?
#
loop_
_entity_poly.entity_id
_entity_poly.type
_entity_poly.pdbx_seq_one_letter_code
_entity_poly.pdbx_strand_id
1 'polypeptide(L)'
;MQTPFGYTRKDVLLIGLGVTVLGFGLKSGLEYAGYDSMQAGNVVQLVLVLGLTLGWISTYMFRVSSKDMTYAQQLRDYEDKVMQV
;
A
#
# COMPACT_ATOMS: atom_id res chain seq x y z
N MET A 1 17.90 -12.83 13.45
CA MET A 1 17.25 -12.15 12.31
C MET A 1 16.20 -11.21 12.85
N GLN A 2 16.31 -9.90 12.59
CA GLN A 2 15.24 -8.95 12.89
C GLN A 2 14.22 -9.03 11.76
N THR A 3 12.94 -9.20 12.10
CA THR A 3 11.87 -9.19 11.11
C THR A 3 11.65 -7.77 10.59
N PRO A 4 11.65 -7.53 9.27
CA PRO A 4 11.41 -6.21 8.72
C PRO A 4 10.01 -5.69 9.07
N PHE A 5 9.87 -4.37 9.10
CA PHE A 5 8.59 -3.70 9.37
C PHE A 5 7.53 -4.12 8.34
N GLY A 6 6.32 -4.39 8.81
CA GLY A 6 5.18 -4.80 7.99
C GLY A 6 4.95 -6.32 7.96
N TYR A 7 5.84 -7.11 8.58
CA TYR A 7 5.73 -8.57 8.64
C TYR A 7 5.29 -9.09 10.01
N THR A 8 5.06 -8.20 10.99
CA THR A 8 4.62 -8.59 12.33
C THR A 8 3.22 -8.05 12.65
N ARG A 9 2.49 -8.73 13.54
CA ARG A 9 1.12 -8.34 13.93
C ARG A 9 1.04 -6.92 14.52
N LYS A 10 2.06 -6.53 15.28
CA LYS A 10 2.16 -5.17 15.84
C LYS A 10 2.25 -4.11 14.73
N ASP A 11 2.94 -4.41 13.63
CA ASP A 11 3.10 -3.46 12.52
C ASP A 11 1.76 -3.26 11.80
N VAL A 12 0.98 -4.32 11.64
CA VAL A 12 -0.39 -4.23 11.08
C VAL A 12 -1.27 -3.33 11.95
N LEU A 13 -1.19 -3.49 13.27
CA LEU A 13 -1.95 -2.64 14.21
C LEU A 13 -1.46 -1.18 14.15
N LEU A 14 -0.15 -0.95 14.09
CA LEU A 14 0.42 0.39 13.98
C LEU A 14 0.03 1.09 12.68
N ILE A 15 0.06 0.38 11.55
CA ILE A 15 -0.36 0.92 10.24
C ILE A 15 -1.85 1.22 10.27
N GLY A 16 -2.68 0.29 10.76
CA GLY A 16 -4.13 0.48 10.86
C GLY A 16 -4.49 1.70 11.70
N LEU A 17 -3.90 1.82 12.89
CA LEU A 17 -4.10 2.96 13.77
C LEU A 17 -3.57 4.26 13.14
N GLY A 18 -2.41 4.21 12.48
CA GLY A 18 -1.83 5.35 11.78
C GLY A 18 -2.74 5.87 10.66
N VAL A 19 -3.33 4.99 9.85
CA VAL A 19 -4.28 5.36 8.79
C VAL A 19 -5.57 5.94 9.37
N THR A 20 -6.08 5.39 10.47
CA THR A 20 -7.27 5.93 11.16
C THR A 20 -7.00 7.34 11.68
N VAL A 21 -5.88 7.55 12.37
CA VAL A 21 -5.49 8.87 12.89
C VAL A 21 -5.27 9.87 11.74
N LEU A 22 -4.66 9.44 10.64
CA LEU A 22 -4.52 10.25 9.43
C LEU A 22 -5.87 10.68 8.87
N GLY A 23 -6.83 9.75 8.74
CA GLY A 23 -8.16 10.07 8.25
C GLY A 23 -8.89 11.07 9.14
N PHE A 24 -8.79 10.89 10.47
CA PHE A 24 -9.36 11.84 11.41
C PHE A 24 -8.69 13.22 11.32
N GLY A 25 -7.35 13.25 11.26
CA GLY A 25 -6.59 14.49 11.11
C GLY A 25 -6.89 15.24 9.82
N LEU A 26 -7.05 14.53 8.69
CA LEU A 26 -7.46 15.13 7.42
C LEU A 26 -8.87 15.73 7.51
N LYS A 27 -9.82 15.03 8.15
CA LYS A 27 -11.18 15.54 8.34
C LYS A 27 -11.17 16.81 9.19
N SER A 28 -10.52 16.76 10.35
CA SER A 28 -10.41 17.92 11.24
C SER A 28 -9.66 19.09 10.60
N GLY A 29 -8.65 18.82 9.77
CA GLY A 29 -7.94 19.86 9.01
C GLY A 29 -8.83 20.55 7.98
N LEU A 30 -9.68 19.80 7.28
CA LEU A 30 -10.67 20.36 6.35
C LEU A 30 -11.77 21.15 7.07
N GLU A 31 -12.25 20.65 8.21
CA GLU A 31 -13.20 21.39 9.06
C GLU A 31 -12.60 22.70 9.56
N TYR A 32 -11.33 22.70 9.99
CA TYR A 32 -10.62 23.91 10.38
C TYR A 32 -10.45 24.90 9.20
N ALA A 33 -10.33 24.39 7.98
CA ALA A 33 -10.32 25.22 6.76
C ALA A 33 -11.69 25.78 6.37
N GLY A 34 -12.76 25.48 7.14
CA GLY A 34 -14.11 26.03 6.95
C GLY A 34 -15.08 25.14 6.18
N TYR A 35 -14.72 23.88 5.91
CA TYR A 35 -15.64 22.93 5.29
C TYR A 35 -16.64 22.37 6.30
N ASP A 36 -17.86 22.09 5.84
CA ASP A 36 -18.85 21.37 6.64
C ASP A 36 -18.38 19.92 6.93
N SER A 37 -18.71 19.41 8.12
CA SER A 37 -18.32 18.06 8.58
C SER A 37 -18.71 16.95 7.61
N MET A 38 -19.86 17.05 6.94
CA MET A 38 -20.30 16.07 5.95
C MET A 38 -19.43 16.12 4.69
N GLN A 39 -19.14 17.33 4.18
CA GLN A 39 -18.31 17.50 2.99
C GLN A 39 -16.88 17.06 3.26
N ALA A 40 -16.31 17.45 4.40
CA ALA A 40 -14.98 17.02 4.84
C ALA A 40 -14.90 15.49 4.93
N GLY A 41 -15.91 14.84 5.52
CA GLY A 41 -16.01 13.38 5.60
C GLY A 41 -16.00 12.71 4.22
N ASN A 42 -16.82 13.19 3.28
CA ASN A 42 -16.88 12.64 1.93
C ASN A 42 -15.56 12.79 1.17
N VAL A 43 -14.89 13.95 1.29
CA VAL A 43 -13.59 14.19 0.65
C VAL A 43 -12.54 13.25 1.21
N VAL A 44 -12.44 13.12 2.54
CA VAL A 44 -11.47 12.21 3.18
C VAL A 44 -11.72 10.77 2.76
N GLN A 45 -12.98 10.33 2.72
CA GLN A 45 -13.33 8.98 2.27
C GLN A 45 -12.89 8.75 0.82
N LEU A 46 -13.22 9.68 -0.09
CA LEU A 46 -12.84 9.58 -1.49
C LEU A 46 -11.31 9.49 -1.64
N VAL A 47 -10.57 10.39 -0.99
CA VAL A 47 -9.11 10.47 -1.08
C VAL A 47 -8.45 9.21 -0.52
N LEU A 48 -8.85 8.76 0.66
CA LEU A 48 -8.24 7.58 1.28
C LEU A 48 -8.58 6.31 0.51
N VAL A 49 -9.84 6.11 0.13
CA VAL A 49 -10.24 4.89 -0.59
C VAL A 49 -9.61 4.84 -1.98
N LEU A 50 -9.70 5.92 -2.76
CA LEU A 50 -9.09 5.94 -4.09
C LEU A 50 -7.57 5.89 -4.01
N GLY A 51 -6.96 6.66 -3.10
CA GLY A 51 -5.50 6.69 -2.92
C GLY A 51 -4.94 5.33 -2.54
N LEU A 52 -5.54 4.63 -1.56
CA LEU A 52 -5.12 3.29 -1.16
C LEU A 52 -5.37 2.26 -2.25
N THR A 53 -6.49 2.35 -2.97
CA THR A 53 -6.81 1.42 -4.07
C THR A 53 -5.82 1.58 -5.22
N LEU A 54 -5.56 2.82 -5.66
CA LEU A 54 -4.59 3.11 -6.71
C LEU A 54 -3.17 2.73 -6.28
N GLY A 55 -2.80 3.04 -5.03
CA GLY A 55 -1.53 2.61 -4.46
C GLY A 55 -1.37 1.09 -4.51
N TRP A 56 -2.35 0.35 -4.01
CA TRP A 56 -2.34 -1.11 -4.01
C TRP A 56 -2.26 -1.69 -5.42
N ILE A 57 -3.07 -1.21 -6.36
CA ILE A 57 -3.03 -1.65 -7.77
C ILE A 57 -1.66 -1.34 -8.39
N SER A 58 -1.10 -0.17 -8.12
CA SER A 58 0.23 0.19 -8.63
C SER A 58 1.29 -0.82 -8.17
N THR A 59 1.22 -1.30 -6.91
CA THR A 59 2.17 -2.31 -6.41
C THR A 59 2.09 -3.63 -7.20
N TYR A 60 0.90 -3.97 -7.70
CA TYR A 60 0.74 -5.12 -8.58
C TYR A 60 1.36 -4.85 -9.96
N MET A 61 1.08 -3.69 -10.55
CA MET A 61 1.62 -3.30 -11.86
C MET A 61 3.16 -3.27 -11.86
N PHE A 62 3.80 -2.74 -10.81
CA PHE A 62 5.25 -2.74 -10.70
C PHE A 62 5.84 -4.16 -10.63
N ARG A 63 5.24 -5.06 -9.84
CA ARG A 63 5.70 -6.46 -9.77
C ARG A 63 5.57 -7.19 -11.10
N VAL A 64 4.48 -6.93 -11.83
CA VAL A 64 4.27 -7.50 -13.17
C VAL A 64 5.33 -6.96 -14.15
N SER A 65 5.57 -5.65 -14.15
CA SER A 65 6.57 -5.02 -15.02
C SER A 65 7.99 -5.51 -14.73
N SER A 66 8.35 -5.69 -13.46
CA SER A 66 9.67 -6.19 -13.04
C SER A 66 9.87 -7.68 -13.29
N LYS A 67 8.82 -8.41 -13.72
CA LYS A 67 8.82 -9.89 -13.83
C LYS A 67 9.22 -10.60 -12.53
N ASP A 68 9.00 -9.96 -11.38
CA ASP A 68 9.18 -10.56 -10.05
C ASP A 68 7.97 -11.43 -9.68
N MET A 69 7.67 -12.37 -10.57
CA MET A 69 6.59 -13.33 -10.44
C MET A 69 7.19 -14.74 -10.41
N THR A 70 6.59 -15.63 -9.63
CA THR A 70 7.07 -16.98 -9.41
C THR A 70 7.42 -17.72 -10.71
N TYR A 71 6.56 -17.66 -11.72
CA TYR A 71 6.82 -18.33 -13.01
C TYR A 71 8.03 -17.75 -13.75
N ALA A 72 8.15 -16.41 -13.81
CA ALA A 72 9.27 -15.76 -14.50
C ALA A 72 10.60 -15.99 -13.77
N GLN A 73 10.58 -16.05 -12.44
CA GLN A 73 11.76 -16.41 -11.64
C GLN A 73 12.13 -17.88 -11.86
N GLN A 74 11.16 -18.80 -11.81
CA GLN A 74 11.39 -20.23 -12.05
C GLN A 74 11.97 -20.51 -13.44
N LEU A 75 11.45 -19.86 -14.48
CA LEU A 75 11.96 -20.02 -15.84
C LEU A 75 13.41 -19.54 -15.94
N ARG A 76 13.71 -18.36 -15.39
CA ARG A 76 15.06 -17.79 -15.41
C ARG A 76 16.05 -18.64 -14.61
N ASP A 77 15.66 -19.13 -13.44
CA ASP A 77 16.47 -20.03 -12.61
C ASP A 77 16.71 -21.39 -13.30
N TYR A 78 15.74 -21.88 -14.09
CA TYR A 78 15.91 -23.08 -14.90
C TYR A 78 16.88 -22.85 -16.06
N GLU A 79 16.72 -21.75 -16.80
CA GLU A 79 17.62 -21.34 -17.89
C GLU A 79 19.06 -21.16 -17.37
N ASP A 80 19.24 -20.46 -16.26
CA ASP A 80 20.55 -20.23 -15.65
C ASP A 80 21.23 -21.56 -15.24
N LYS A 81 20.47 -22.52 -14.70
CA LYS A 81 21.00 -23.86 -14.35
C LYS A 81 21.36 -24.71 -15.56
N VAL A 82 20.63 -24.59 -16.67
CA VAL A 82 20.88 -25.35 -17.90
C VAL A 82 22.03 -24.73 -18.70
N MET A 83 22.17 -23.41 -18.67
CA MET A 83 23.25 -22.69 -19.38
C MET A 83 24.58 -22.67 -18.62
N GLN A 84 24.57 -23.00 -17.33
CA GLN A 84 25.80 -23.32 -16.59
C GLN A 84 26.33 -24.70 -17.04
N VAL A 85 27.23 -24.69 -18.03
CA VAL A 85 28.14 -25.81 -18.36
C VAL A 85 29.43 -25.68 -17.56
#